data_AF-A0A0N5C7R4-F1
#
_entry.id   AF-A0A0N5C7R4-F1
#
_cell.length_a   1.000
_cell.length_b   1.000
_cell.length_c   1.000
_cell.angle_alpha   90.00
_cell.angle_beta   90.00
_cell.angle_gamma   90.00
#
_symmetry.space_group_name_H-M   'P 1'
#
loop_
_entity.id
_entity.type
_entity.pdbx_description
1 polymer ?
#
loop_
_entity_poly.entity_id
_entity_poly.type
_entity_poly.pdbx_seq_one_letter_code
_entity_poly.pdbx_strand_id
1 'polypeptide(L)'
;MFFKLYWLGAALALMPFLIQPEEVHREKLFPYVPEDTNGTTFLIDLEATTLSNIVLVKCPYTQYNHKTSNDSFIPTDDIIESESTLRDHNKLFAWVPLLRQSANQTKINCGIVDIETAGGSYIKKQWIFNVNWNDTVPDEIPTEKLHMSAALPSPSTSCDDEPANNLIISKEKGKSMPEKISGTHIKKPYVNQMIYYFKKPSGGDNDTIKKPCYIYKVYGKCPIFNLPSRVENNITNEVKKIMIDNLNGRKEEIKVNLKVDTNEDFYSGEKISLSKLRYLESGIKPIEDSTTSITSSFDINGFDLVQLTYTCVIGSAITNVTQKYYFGPKLNDSTFDKTEEISANDTSIKVKCDTTYLNVGYLKEIEYNGIHAGVKDL
;
A
#
# COMPACT_ATOMS: atom_id res chain seq x y z
N MET A 1 68.09 16.42 40.78
CA MET A 1 67.33 15.25 41.30
C MET A 1 65.82 15.47 41.28
N PHE A 2 65.32 16.67 41.60
CA PHE A 2 63.88 17.01 41.59
C PHE A 2 63.18 16.94 40.22
N PHE A 3 63.87 17.21 39.11
CA PHE A 3 63.26 17.14 37.78
C PHE A 3 62.81 15.72 37.40
N LYS A 4 63.55 14.67 37.80
CA LYS A 4 63.17 13.28 37.51
C LYS A 4 61.94 12.82 38.31
N LEU A 5 61.77 13.34 39.53
CA LEU A 5 60.58 13.05 40.37
C LEU A 5 59.32 13.73 39.82
N TYR A 6 59.44 14.93 39.24
CA TYR A 6 58.32 15.63 38.63
C TYR A 6 57.78 14.90 37.39
N TRP A 7 58.67 14.37 36.53
CA TRP A 7 58.27 13.59 35.36
C TRP A 7 57.65 12.24 35.74
N LEU A 8 58.12 11.61 36.81
CA LEU A 8 57.49 10.39 37.34
C LEU A 8 56.08 10.68 37.90
N GLY A 9 55.93 11.80 38.62
CA GLY A 9 54.64 12.24 39.12
C GLY A 9 53.64 12.59 38.01
N ALA A 10 54.11 13.27 36.95
CA ALA A 10 53.28 13.59 35.79
C ALA A 10 52.89 12.33 34.99
N ALA A 11 53.80 11.36 34.82
CA ALA A 11 53.50 10.10 34.15
C ALA A 11 52.51 9.24 34.96
N LEU A 12 52.66 9.20 36.29
CA LEU A 12 51.70 8.53 37.19
C LEU A 12 50.34 9.23 37.22
N ALA A 13 50.29 10.55 37.12
CA ALA A 13 49.04 11.32 37.02
C ALA A 13 48.33 11.15 35.66
N LEU A 14 49.07 10.77 34.60
CA LEU A 14 48.53 10.49 33.27
C LEU A 14 48.15 9.02 33.04
N MET A 15 48.65 8.08 33.84
CA MET A 15 48.25 6.66 33.76
C MET A 15 46.73 6.43 33.85
N PRO A 16 45.95 7.13 34.70
CA PRO A 16 44.50 6.98 34.75
C PRO A 16 43.79 7.40 33.45
N PHE A 17 44.39 8.30 32.65
CA PHE A 17 43.82 8.72 31.36
C PHE A 17 44.03 7.70 30.23
N LEU A 18 44.97 6.76 30.39
CA LEU A 18 45.22 5.68 29.43
C LEU A 18 44.33 4.45 29.67
N ILE A 19 43.61 4.41 30.80
CA ILE A 19 42.67 3.35 31.16
C ILE A 19 41.27 3.96 31.15
N GLN A 20 40.82 4.42 29.98
CA GLN A 20 39.37 4.49 29.78
C GLN A 20 38.90 3.05 29.59
N PRO A 21 38.04 2.51 30.47
CA PRO A 21 37.40 1.23 30.17
C PRO A 21 36.65 1.40 28.86
N GLU A 22 36.85 0.48 27.92
CA GLU A 22 36.09 0.43 26.68
C GLU A 22 34.58 0.52 27.01
N GLU A 23 33.89 1.46 26.38
CA GLU A 23 32.54 1.86 26.80
C GLU A 23 31.55 0.70 26.63
N VAL A 24 30.92 0.32 27.74
CA VAL A 24 29.71 -0.51 27.73
C VAL A 24 28.55 0.38 27.29
N HIS A 25 27.96 0.08 26.14
CA HIS A 25 27.00 0.98 25.50
C HIS A 25 25.55 0.78 25.97
N ARG A 26 25.24 -0.37 26.59
CA ARG A 26 23.87 -0.78 26.93
C ARG A 26 23.10 0.29 27.70
N GLU A 27 23.64 0.74 28.83
CA GLU A 27 22.91 1.63 29.74
C GLU A 27 22.53 2.96 29.09
N LYS A 28 23.35 3.42 28.15
CA LYS A 28 23.11 4.67 27.43
C LYS A 28 22.17 4.51 26.24
N LEU A 29 22.32 3.44 25.46
CA LEU A 29 21.62 3.29 24.18
C LEU A 29 20.33 2.45 24.28
N PHE A 30 20.31 1.47 25.18
CA PHE A 30 19.26 0.46 25.33
C PHE A 30 19.01 0.13 26.83
N PRO A 31 18.68 1.12 27.68
CA PRO A 31 18.56 0.92 29.13
C PRO A 31 17.45 -0.06 29.56
N TYR A 32 16.50 -0.32 28.68
CA TYR A 32 15.36 -1.22 28.87
C TYR A 32 15.67 -2.67 28.50
N VAL A 33 16.85 -2.93 27.93
CA VAL A 33 17.31 -4.29 27.64
C VAL A 33 18.13 -4.78 28.83
N PRO A 34 17.76 -5.93 29.45
CA PRO A 34 18.48 -6.43 30.60
C PRO A 34 19.90 -6.83 30.22
N GLU A 35 20.82 -6.73 31.18
CA GLU A 35 22.21 -7.18 31.03
C GLU A 35 22.33 -8.67 30.71
N ASP A 36 21.51 -9.46 31.40
CA ASP A 36 21.51 -10.90 31.30
C ASP A 36 20.08 -11.38 31.04
N THR A 37 19.95 -12.44 30.24
CA THR A 37 18.71 -13.18 30.06
C THR A 37 19.02 -14.67 30.11
N ASN A 38 18.16 -15.45 30.77
CA ASN A 38 18.33 -16.90 30.84
C ASN A 38 18.01 -17.59 29.50
N GLY A 39 17.40 -16.88 28.55
CA GLY A 39 17.05 -17.41 27.22
C GLY A 39 18.12 -17.19 26.15
N THR A 40 17.86 -17.75 24.96
CA THR A 40 18.64 -17.54 23.74
C THR A 40 18.26 -16.26 22.99
N THR A 41 17.32 -15.49 23.52
CA THR A 41 16.72 -14.34 22.83
C THR A 41 16.43 -13.23 23.83
N PHE A 42 16.78 -12.01 23.45
CA PHE A 42 16.24 -10.79 24.00
C PHE A 42 14.94 -10.49 23.25
N LEU A 43 13.80 -10.78 23.90
CA LEU A 43 12.48 -10.43 23.38
C LEU A 43 11.97 -9.25 24.21
N ILE A 44 11.92 -8.08 23.58
CA ILE A 44 11.55 -6.83 24.24
C ILE A 44 10.32 -6.25 23.58
N ASP A 45 9.32 -5.93 24.38
CA ASP A 45 8.14 -5.21 23.94
C ASP A 45 8.44 -3.71 23.87
N LEU A 46 8.16 -3.11 22.71
CA LEU A 46 8.20 -1.66 22.51
C LEU A 46 6.79 -1.18 22.16
N GLU A 47 6.48 0.04 22.58
CA GLU A 47 5.16 0.64 22.35
C GLU A 47 5.26 1.82 21.38
N ALA A 48 4.51 1.75 20.29
CA ALA A 48 4.36 2.83 19.32
C ALA A 48 3.04 3.57 19.58
N THR A 49 3.11 4.74 20.22
CA THR A 49 1.95 5.60 20.52
C THR A 49 1.62 6.51 19.34
N THR A 50 1.28 5.92 18.19
CA THR A 50 0.98 6.68 16.96
C THR A 50 -0.02 5.97 16.05
N LEU A 51 -0.86 6.75 15.36
CA LEU A 51 -1.74 6.24 14.29
C LEU A 51 -0.99 5.99 12.98
N SER A 52 0.26 6.43 12.87
CA SER A 52 1.09 6.14 11.72
C SER A 52 1.30 4.63 11.59
N ASN A 53 1.13 4.11 10.38
CA ASN A 53 1.45 2.74 10.03
C ASN A 53 2.96 2.51 9.81
N ILE A 54 3.81 3.47 10.16
CA ILE A 54 5.26 3.33 10.14
C ILE A 54 5.91 4.06 11.32
N VAL A 55 7.00 3.50 11.81
CA VAL A 55 7.90 4.12 12.79
C VAL A 55 9.36 3.80 12.43
N LEU A 56 10.31 4.51 13.02
CA LEU A 56 11.72 4.07 13.06
C LEU A 56 11.99 3.38 14.39
N VAL A 57 12.62 2.22 14.37
CA VAL A 57 13.04 1.47 15.55
C VAL A 57 14.55 1.55 15.67
N LYS A 58 15.05 1.89 16.86
CA LYS A 58 16.48 1.88 17.17
C LYS A 58 16.95 0.44 17.37
N CYS A 59 17.80 -0.06 16.49
CA CYS A 59 18.45 -1.37 16.60
C CYS A 59 19.93 -1.20 16.94
N PRO A 60 20.54 -2.11 17.72
CA PRO A 60 21.99 -2.15 17.84
C PRO A 60 22.66 -2.39 16.48
N TYR A 61 23.94 -2.02 16.36
CA TYR A 61 24.68 -2.16 15.11
C TYR A 61 26.11 -2.66 15.34
N THR A 62 26.94 -2.70 14.30
CA THR A 62 28.19 -3.48 14.27
C THR A 62 29.25 -3.14 15.33
N GLN A 63 29.17 -1.99 15.99
CA GLN A 63 30.11 -1.59 17.07
C GLN A 63 29.43 -1.59 18.45
N TYR A 64 28.22 -2.13 18.54
CA TYR A 64 27.51 -2.23 19.80
C TYR A 64 28.09 -3.33 20.69
N ASN A 65 28.42 -2.93 21.91
CA ASN A 65 28.92 -3.80 22.97
C ASN A 65 27.90 -3.81 24.11
N HIS A 66 27.44 -4.99 24.51
CA HIS A 66 26.29 -5.13 25.41
C HIS A 66 26.67 -5.17 26.89
N LYS A 67 27.56 -6.08 27.28
CA LYS A 67 28.00 -6.36 28.64
C LYS A 67 29.48 -6.05 28.82
N THR A 68 30.30 -6.49 27.88
CA THR A 68 31.75 -6.29 27.88
C THR A 68 32.21 -5.70 26.57
N SER A 69 33.42 -5.14 26.52
CA SER A 69 33.98 -4.59 25.30
C SER A 69 34.37 -5.64 24.26
N ASN A 70 34.51 -6.90 24.67
CA ASN A 70 34.76 -8.03 23.78
C ASN A 70 33.48 -8.60 23.15
N ASP A 71 32.31 -8.10 23.56
CA ASP A 71 31.05 -8.47 22.93
C ASP A 71 31.01 -7.93 21.49
N SER A 72 30.22 -8.57 20.65
CA SER A 72 29.99 -8.07 19.30
C SER A 72 28.53 -8.22 18.90
N PHE A 73 28.09 -7.34 18.00
CA PHE A 73 26.75 -7.39 17.44
C PHE A 73 26.80 -7.57 15.93
N ILE A 74 26.03 -8.54 15.45
CA ILE A 74 25.90 -8.88 14.04
C ILE A 74 24.47 -8.53 13.62
N PRO A 75 24.25 -7.42 12.91
CA PRO A 75 22.92 -7.05 12.43
C PRO A 75 22.39 -8.06 11.41
N THR A 76 21.07 -8.16 11.29
CA THR A 76 20.44 -8.97 10.22
C THR A 76 20.74 -8.38 8.84
N ASP A 77 20.86 -9.21 7.81
CA ASP A 77 21.11 -8.78 6.42
C ASP A 77 20.11 -7.71 5.94
N ASP A 78 18.82 -7.85 6.29
CA ASP A 78 17.78 -6.85 6.00
C ASP A 78 18.16 -5.44 6.48
N ILE A 79 18.86 -5.32 7.60
CA ILE A 79 19.30 -4.04 8.17
C ILE A 79 20.60 -3.56 7.52
N ILE A 80 21.50 -4.49 7.19
CA ILE A 80 22.81 -4.22 6.57
C ILE A 80 22.63 -3.75 5.12
N GLU A 81 21.71 -4.35 4.38
CA GLU A 81 21.50 -4.08 2.95
C GLU A 81 20.50 -2.93 2.73
N SER A 82 19.66 -2.63 3.72
CA SER A 82 18.67 -1.57 3.58
C SER A 82 19.30 -0.17 3.47
N GLU A 83 19.03 0.50 2.36
CA GLU A 83 19.35 1.92 2.13
C GLU A 83 18.49 2.87 2.98
N SER A 84 17.36 2.39 3.51
CA SER A 84 16.48 3.20 4.36
C SER A 84 16.88 3.19 5.83
N THR A 85 17.78 2.28 6.22
CA THR A 85 18.38 2.25 7.56
C THR A 85 19.32 3.42 7.75
N LEU A 86 19.03 4.29 8.71
CA LEU A 86 19.94 5.37 9.10
C LEU A 86 20.92 4.87 10.15
N ARG A 87 22.18 4.79 9.78
CA ARG A 87 23.26 4.28 10.64
C ARG A 87 23.88 5.41 11.43
N ASP A 88 24.12 5.16 12.71
CA ASP A 88 24.94 6.04 13.53
C ASP A 88 26.37 6.12 12.97
N HIS A 89 27.02 7.28 13.13
CA HIS A 89 28.38 7.51 12.63
C HIS A 89 29.40 6.57 13.27
N ASN A 90 29.25 6.32 14.58
CA ASN A 90 30.10 5.42 15.34
C ASN A 90 29.65 3.96 15.18
N LYS A 91 28.61 3.70 14.37
CA LYS A 91 28.06 2.37 14.10
C LYS A 91 27.59 1.63 15.37
N LEU A 92 27.20 2.37 16.40
CA LEU A 92 26.70 1.82 17.67
C LEU A 92 25.23 1.39 17.57
N PHE A 93 24.46 2.05 16.73
CA PHE A 93 23.06 1.73 16.48
C PHE A 93 22.64 2.14 15.08
N ALA A 94 21.45 1.72 14.67
CA ALA A 94 20.82 2.09 13.43
C ALA A 94 19.32 2.29 13.64
N TRP A 95 18.73 3.25 12.93
CA TRP A 95 17.29 3.47 12.89
C TRP A 95 16.70 2.78 11.67
N VAL A 96 15.84 1.80 11.93
CA VAL A 96 15.26 0.93 10.91
C VAL A 96 13.78 1.25 10.75
N PRO A 97 13.29 1.57 9.54
CA PRO A 97 11.87 1.78 9.31
C PRO A 97 11.08 0.47 9.44
N LEU A 98 10.01 0.49 10.22
CA LEU A 98 9.14 -0.64 10.47
C LEU A 98 7.69 -0.29 10.15
N LEU A 99 7.08 -1.07 9.26
CA LEU A 99 5.66 -0.93 8.91
C LEU A 99 4.78 -1.73 9.87
N ARG A 100 3.66 -1.12 10.26
CA ARG A 100 2.57 -1.77 10.99
C ARG A 100 1.96 -2.88 10.14
N GLN A 101 1.91 -4.09 10.70
CA GLN A 101 1.14 -5.20 10.17
C GLN A 101 -0.32 -5.16 10.66
N SER A 102 -1.19 -5.95 10.03
CA SER A 102 -2.63 -5.97 10.33
C SER A 102 -2.99 -6.37 11.76
N ALA A 103 -2.08 -7.00 12.51
CA ALA A 103 -2.28 -7.45 13.89
C ALA A 103 -1.95 -6.39 14.96
N ASN A 104 -1.73 -5.12 14.59
CA ASN A 104 -1.26 -4.04 15.49
C ASN A 104 0.04 -4.33 16.24
N GLN A 105 0.75 -5.35 15.80
CA GLN A 105 1.99 -5.83 16.38
C GLN A 105 2.90 -6.22 15.22
N THR A 106 4.17 -5.88 15.31
CA THR A 106 5.16 -6.26 14.30
C THR A 106 6.49 -6.53 14.97
N LYS A 107 7.06 -7.71 14.68
CA LYS A 107 8.37 -8.09 15.17
C LYS A 107 9.44 -7.63 14.20
N ILE A 108 10.54 -7.13 14.75
CA ILE A 108 11.76 -6.83 14.00
C ILE A 108 12.92 -7.56 14.67
N ASN A 109 13.68 -8.31 13.87
CA ASN A 109 14.91 -8.94 14.31
C ASN A 109 16.08 -8.01 13.98
N CYS A 110 16.65 -7.39 15.01
CA CYS A 110 17.79 -6.49 14.85
C CYS A 110 19.09 -7.23 14.54
N GLY A 111 19.22 -8.50 14.95
CA GLY A 111 20.42 -9.30 14.74
C GLY A 111 20.74 -10.23 15.89
N ILE A 112 22.03 -10.53 16.05
CA ILE A 112 22.57 -11.43 17.06
C ILE A 112 23.65 -10.70 17.84
N VAL A 113 23.61 -10.79 19.16
CA VAL A 113 24.72 -10.38 20.04
C VAL A 113 25.50 -11.62 20.48
N ASP A 114 26.81 -11.57 20.32
CA ASP A 114 27.76 -12.55 20.85
C ASP A 114 28.34 -11.98 22.15
N ILE A 115 28.00 -12.57 23.29
CA ILE A 115 28.41 -12.11 24.63
C ILE A 115 29.51 -13.02 25.17
N GLU A 116 30.63 -12.43 25.60
CA GLU A 116 31.74 -13.18 26.20
C GLU A 116 31.40 -13.62 27.63
N THR A 117 31.71 -14.88 27.97
CA THR A 117 31.58 -15.42 29.33
C THR A 117 32.92 -15.42 30.05
N ALA A 118 32.90 -15.58 31.38
CA ALA A 118 34.10 -15.60 32.23
C ALA A 118 35.16 -16.67 31.84
N GLY A 119 34.83 -17.61 30.95
CA GLY A 119 35.77 -18.60 30.40
C GLY A 119 36.30 -18.29 28.99
N GLY A 120 36.05 -17.09 28.44
CA GLY A 120 36.44 -16.70 27.07
C GLY A 120 35.61 -17.36 25.96
N SER A 121 34.51 -18.03 26.31
CA SER A 121 33.55 -18.57 25.34
C SER A 121 32.45 -17.56 25.03
N TYR A 122 31.78 -17.68 23.88
CA TYR A 122 30.71 -16.76 23.48
C TYR A 122 29.34 -17.43 23.54
N ILE A 123 28.36 -16.71 24.09
CA ILE A 123 26.94 -17.09 24.02
C ILE A 123 26.26 -16.17 23.01
N LYS A 124 25.60 -16.79 22.03
CA LYS A 124 24.83 -16.07 21.02
C LYS A 124 23.42 -15.82 21.52
N LYS A 125 22.92 -14.59 21.38
CA LYS A 125 21.54 -14.24 21.69
C LYS A 125 20.91 -13.45 20.54
N GLN A 126 19.72 -13.85 20.14
CA GLN A 126 18.94 -13.10 19.15
C GLN A 126 18.38 -11.83 19.78
N TRP A 127 18.33 -10.74 19.02
CA TRP A 127 17.83 -9.45 19.45
C TRP A 127 16.55 -9.10 18.70
N ILE A 128 15.41 -9.29 19.35
CA ILE A 128 14.09 -9.13 18.72
C ILE A 128 13.26 -8.11 19.49
N PHE A 129 12.83 -7.07 18.78
CA PHE A 129 11.81 -6.17 19.29
C PHE A 129 10.44 -6.59 18.80
N ASN A 130 9.49 -6.55 19.72
CA ASN A 130 8.08 -6.70 19.45
C ASN A 130 7.41 -5.34 19.58
N VAL A 131 7.16 -4.68 18.45
CA VAL A 131 6.57 -3.34 18.43
C VAL A 131 5.05 -3.45 18.41
N ASN A 132 4.40 -2.95 19.44
CA ASN A 132 2.95 -2.94 19.59
C ASN A 132 2.44 -1.51 19.35
N TRP A 133 1.49 -1.35 18.43
CA TRP A 133 0.84 -0.06 18.18
C TRP A 133 -0.27 0.16 19.19
N ASN A 134 -0.17 1.24 19.96
CA ASN A 134 -1.20 1.65 20.88
C ASN A 134 -1.97 2.86 20.34
N ASP A 135 -3.23 2.63 19.98
CA ASP A 135 -4.12 3.64 19.41
C ASP A 135 -4.89 4.44 20.48
N THR A 136 -4.66 4.19 21.78
CA THR A 136 -5.49 4.77 22.87
C THR A 136 -5.22 6.25 23.16
N VAL A 137 -4.03 6.77 22.85
CA VAL A 137 -3.68 8.20 22.95
C VAL A 137 -2.93 8.60 21.67
N PRO A 138 -3.65 8.85 20.56
CA PRO A 138 -3.01 9.09 19.30
C PRO A 138 -2.35 10.48 19.26
N ASP A 139 -1.04 10.51 19.05
CA ASP A 139 -0.40 11.71 18.53
C ASP A 139 -0.88 11.93 17.09
N GLU A 140 -1.71 12.97 16.88
CA GLU A 140 -2.13 13.37 15.55
C GLU A 140 -0.91 13.88 14.77
N ILE A 141 -0.51 13.12 13.74
CA ILE A 141 0.55 13.54 12.83
C ILE A 141 -0.12 14.30 11.69
N PRO A 142 0.28 15.57 11.45
CA PRO A 142 -0.28 16.34 10.36
C PRO A 142 -0.16 15.58 9.04
N THR A 143 -1.29 15.42 8.37
CA THR A 143 -1.39 14.66 7.12
C THR A 143 -2.02 15.52 6.04
N GLU A 144 -1.27 15.76 4.98
CA GLU A 144 -1.72 16.52 3.82
C GLU A 144 -1.72 15.67 2.54
N LYS A 145 -2.32 16.22 1.49
CA LYS A 145 -2.42 15.57 0.20
C LYS A 145 -1.36 16.12 -0.74
N LEU A 146 -0.61 15.24 -1.40
CA LEU A 146 0.41 15.62 -2.38
C LEU A 146 -0.01 15.18 -3.78
N HIS A 147 -0.06 16.11 -4.73
CA HIS A 147 -0.35 15.77 -6.11
C HIS A 147 0.80 14.92 -6.71
N MET A 148 0.48 13.88 -7.46
CA MET A 148 1.45 12.90 -7.98
C MET A 148 2.61 13.49 -8.80
N SER A 149 2.39 14.65 -9.41
CA SER A 149 3.39 15.35 -10.23
C SER A 149 4.11 16.47 -9.48
N ALA A 150 3.75 16.73 -8.23
CA ALA A 150 4.37 17.78 -7.44
C ALA A 150 5.77 17.35 -6.99
N ALA A 151 6.66 18.33 -6.88
CA ALA A 151 7.91 18.13 -6.15
C ALA A 151 7.58 17.85 -4.68
N LEU A 152 8.44 17.08 -4.02
CA LEU A 152 8.39 16.89 -2.58
C LEU A 152 8.59 18.23 -1.90
N PRO A 153 7.59 18.74 -1.16
CA PRO A 153 7.73 20.00 -0.46
C PRO A 153 8.70 19.83 0.71
N SER A 154 9.33 20.93 1.10
CA SER A 154 9.91 21.01 2.44
C SER A 154 8.79 20.80 3.45
N PRO A 155 9.04 20.03 4.52
CA PRO A 155 7.99 19.80 5.49
C PRO A 155 7.57 21.14 6.12
N SER A 156 6.30 21.22 6.53
CA SER A 156 5.81 22.37 7.30
C SER A 156 6.60 22.52 8.62
N THR A 157 6.35 23.61 9.34
CA THR A 157 6.94 23.94 10.67
C THR A 157 6.81 22.84 11.75
N SER A 158 6.10 21.76 11.47
CA SER A 158 5.92 20.61 12.38
C SER A 158 7.07 19.59 12.34
N CYS A 159 7.97 19.67 11.35
CA CYS A 159 9.25 18.95 11.34
C CYS A 159 10.42 19.93 11.54
N ASP A 160 11.62 19.60 11.01
CA ASP A 160 12.75 20.51 10.99
C ASP A 160 12.67 21.41 9.75
N ASP A 161 12.84 22.73 9.93
CA ASP A 161 12.78 23.68 8.81
C ASP A 161 13.95 23.49 7.83
N GLU A 162 15.07 22.92 8.30
CA GLU A 162 16.23 22.60 7.47
C GLU A 162 16.00 21.26 6.74
N PRO A 163 15.87 21.23 5.40
CA PRO A 163 15.56 20.00 4.67
C PRO A 163 16.61 18.90 4.88
N ALA A 164 17.88 19.26 5.10
CA ALA A 164 18.97 18.32 5.36
C ALA A 164 18.81 17.53 6.68
N ASN A 165 18.01 18.05 7.61
CA ASN A 165 17.71 17.42 8.90
C ASN A 165 16.47 16.52 8.84
N ASN A 166 15.85 16.35 7.66
CA ASN A 166 14.69 15.49 7.50
C ASN A 166 15.06 14.20 6.76
N LEU A 167 14.47 13.10 7.20
CA LEU A 167 14.53 11.80 6.55
C LEU A 167 13.15 11.52 5.92
N ILE A 168 13.14 11.35 4.61
CA ILE A 168 11.93 11.05 3.84
C ILE A 168 11.90 9.57 3.50
N ILE A 169 10.84 8.90 3.91
CA ILE A 169 10.64 7.47 3.70
C ILE A 169 9.31 7.26 2.98
N SER A 170 9.28 6.32 2.03
CA SER A 170 8.04 5.82 1.47
C SER A 170 8.18 4.38 1.05
N LYS A 171 7.07 3.69 0.91
CA LYS A 171 7.04 2.33 0.42
C LYS A 171 6.74 2.35 -1.08
N GLU A 172 7.61 1.77 -1.90
CA GLU A 172 7.26 1.51 -3.29
C GLU A 172 6.22 0.38 -3.39
N LYS A 173 5.36 0.45 -4.41
CA LYS A 173 4.31 -0.54 -4.60
C LYS A 173 4.90 -1.93 -4.82
N GLY A 174 4.41 -2.92 -4.07
CA GLY A 174 4.84 -4.31 -4.18
C GLY A 174 6.14 -4.66 -3.45
N LYS A 175 6.91 -3.68 -2.95
CA LYS A 175 8.07 -3.96 -2.09
C LYS A 175 7.62 -4.32 -0.67
N SER A 176 8.41 -5.12 0.04
CA SER A 176 8.15 -5.46 1.45
C SER A 176 8.56 -4.32 2.39
N MET A 177 9.73 -3.74 2.15
CA MET A 177 10.35 -2.72 3.00
C MET A 177 10.14 -1.29 2.48
N PRO A 178 10.00 -0.30 3.38
CA PRO A 178 10.09 1.12 3.04
C PRO A 178 11.50 1.50 2.60
N GLU A 179 11.58 2.46 1.69
CA GLU A 179 12.82 2.99 1.15
C GLU A 179 12.96 4.48 1.44
N LYS A 180 14.22 4.94 1.54
CA LYS A 180 14.53 6.36 1.62
C LYS A 180 14.32 6.98 0.25
N ILE A 181 13.59 8.09 0.20
CA ILE A 181 13.48 8.86 -1.05
C ILE A 181 14.73 9.73 -1.19
N SER A 182 15.41 9.58 -2.33
CA SER A 182 16.51 10.45 -2.74
C SER A 182 16.08 11.31 -3.93
N GLY A 183 16.10 12.63 -3.75
CA GLY A 183 15.75 13.61 -4.79
C GLY A 183 14.50 14.43 -4.47
N THR A 184 14.05 15.23 -5.43
CA THR A 184 12.94 16.18 -5.29
C THR A 184 11.60 15.62 -5.77
N HIS A 185 11.58 14.42 -6.36
CA HIS A 185 10.37 13.82 -6.93
C HIS A 185 10.32 12.32 -6.65
N ILE A 186 9.09 11.78 -6.58
CA ILE A 186 8.85 10.34 -6.48
C ILE A 186 8.98 9.74 -7.88
N LYS A 187 9.82 8.72 -8.05
CA LYS A 187 10.10 8.14 -9.37
C LYS A 187 8.89 7.41 -9.98
N LYS A 188 8.16 6.65 -9.16
CA LYS A 188 6.99 5.84 -9.57
C LYS A 188 5.86 5.99 -8.55
N PRO A 189 5.21 7.17 -8.48
CA PRO A 189 4.14 7.38 -7.52
C PRO A 189 2.95 6.48 -7.83
N TYR A 190 2.20 6.11 -6.80
CA TYR A 190 0.91 5.43 -6.93
C TYR A 190 -0.13 6.07 -6.01
N VAL A 191 -1.41 5.89 -6.33
CA VAL A 191 -2.50 6.48 -5.56
C VAL A 191 -2.49 5.99 -4.11
N ASN A 192 -2.79 6.88 -3.18
CA ASN A 192 -2.78 6.62 -1.73
C ASN A 192 -1.41 6.22 -1.16
N GLN A 193 -0.32 6.34 -1.92
CA GLN A 193 1.03 6.18 -1.40
C GLN A 193 1.27 7.19 -0.26
N MET A 194 1.81 6.70 0.85
CA MET A 194 2.17 7.53 1.98
C MET A 194 3.65 7.87 1.93
N ILE A 195 3.97 9.14 2.22
CA ILE A 195 5.32 9.68 2.30
C ILE A 195 5.50 10.23 3.70
N TYR A 196 6.49 9.72 4.41
CA TYR A 196 6.69 9.98 5.82
C TYR A 196 7.94 10.81 6.00
N TYR A 197 7.80 11.92 6.71
CA TYR A 197 8.90 12.78 7.11
C TYR A 197 9.21 12.50 8.56
N PHE A 198 10.49 12.25 8.82
CA PHE A 198 11.04 12.10 10.15
C PHE A 198 12.08 13.19 10.39
N LYS A 199 12.09 13.77 11.59
CA LYS A 199 13.27 14.49 12.04
C LYS A 199 14.41 13.48 12.15
N LYS A 200 15.53 13.75 11.49
CA LYS A 200 16.69 12.87 11.50
C LYS A 200 17.13 12.66 12.96
N PRO A 201 17.14 11.41 13.45
CA PRO A 201 17.55 11.14 14.81
C PRO A 201 18.99 11.60 15.07
N SER A 202 19.23 12.12 16.27
CA SER A 202 20.57 12.54 16.70
C SER A 202 21.31 11.40 17.43
N GLY A 203 22.65 11.49 17.52
CA GLY A 203 23.46 10.47 18.19
C GLY A 203 23.15 10.28 19.69
N GLY A 204 22.68 11.34 20.35
CA GLY A 204 22.32 11.34 21.77
C GLY A 204 20.84 11.09 22.06
N ASP A 205 20.10 10.61 21.08
CA ASP A 205 18.67 10.38 21.21
C ASP A 205 18.37 9.15 22.06
N ASN A 206 17.66 9.36 23.18
CA ASN A 206 17.30 8.31 24.11
C ASN A 206 16.03 7.54 23.67
N ASP A 207 15.35 8.02 22.63
CA ASP A 207 14.14 7.37 22.14
C ASP A 207 14.46 5.99 21.57
N THR A 208 13.51 5.08 21.73
CA THR A 208 13.56 3.71 21.19
C THR A 208 12.82 3.60 19.87
N ILE A 209 11.78 4.42 19.74
CA ILE A 209 10.90 4.53 18.58
C ILE A 209 10.79 6.01 18.20
N LYS A 210 10.92 6.31 16.91
CA LYS A 210 10.57 7.61 16.35
C LYS A 210 9.34 7.49 15.47
N LYS A 211 8.35 8.33 15.75
CA LYS A 211 7.18 8.55 14.90
C LYS A 211 7.51 9.56 13.79
N PRO A 212 6.80 9.53 12.65
CA PRO A 212 6.89 10.61 11.68
C PRO A 212 6.40 11.92 12.30
N CYS A 213 6.98 13.03 11.86
CA CYS A 213 6.52 14.37 12.22
C CYS A 213 5.51 14.92 11.19
N TYR A 214 5.49 14.37 9.98
CA TYR A 214 4.57 14.79 8.93
C TYR A 214 4.33 13.68 7.90
N ILE A 215 3.13 13.66 7.30
CA ILE A 215 2.75 12.67 6.29
C ILE A 215 2.13 13.37 5.08
N TYR A 216 2.57 12.97 3.88
CA TYR A 216 1.84 13.24 2.65
C TYR A 216 1.17 11.98 2.12
N LYS A 217 -0.09 12.10 1.74
CA LYS A 217 -0.85 11.08 1.01
C LYS A 217 -0.96 11.48 -0.46
N VAL A 218 -0.39 10.66 -1.33
CA VAL A 218 -0.35 10.93 -2.78
C VAL A 218 -1.72 10.77 -3.41
N TYR A 219 -2.12 11.75 -4.23
CA TYR A 219 -3.31 11.71 -5.07
C TYR A 219 -3.00 12.16 -6.50
N GLY A 220 -3.84 11.78 -7.44
CA GLY A 220 -3.74 12.17 -8.85
C GLY A 220 -5.01 12.83 -9.36
N LYS A 221 -4.99 13.26 -10.62
CA LYS A 221 -6.22 13.62 -11.33
C LYS A 221 -7.12 12.38 -11.44
N CYS A 222 -8.44 12.59 -11.45
CA CYS A 222 -9.38 11.50 -11.64
C CYS A 222 -9.06 10.69 -12.93
N PRO A 223 -8.99 9.36 -12.83
CA PRO A 223 -8.65 8.54 -13.98
C PRO A 223 -9.83 8.45 -14.95
N ILE A 224 -9.52 8.00 -16.16
CA ILE A 224 -10.51 7.48 -17.08
C ILE A 224 -10.41 5.96 -17.14
N PHE A 225 -11.56 5.30 -17.37
CA PHE A 225 -11.58 3.88 -17.65
C PHE A 225 -10.95 3.62 -19.01
N ASN A 226 -10.12 2.59 -19.07
CA ASN A 226 -9.50 2.10 -20.27
C ASN A 226 -9.77 0.60 -20.37
N LEU A 227 -10.19 0.17 -21.55
CA LEU A 227 -10.47 -1.23 -21.88
C LEU A 227 -9.41 -1.66 -22.92
N PRO A 228 -8.25 -2.20 -22.47
CA PRO A 228 -7.16 -2.52 -23.37
C PRO A 228 -7.59 -3.41 -24.53
N SER A 229 -7.07 -3.14 -25.73
CA SER A 229 -7.37 -3.90 -26.97
C SER A 229 -8.82 -3.80 -27.47
N ARG A 230 -9.61 -2.84 -26.99
CA ARG A 230 -10.97 -2.59 -27.49
C ARG A 230 -11.07 -1.20 -28.10
N VAL A 231 -11.86 -1.10 -29.17
CA VAL A 231 -12.20 0.17 -29.81
C VAL A 231 -13.52 0.66 -29.23
N GLU A 232 -13.47 1.81 -28.57
CA GLU A 232 -14.64 2.49 -28.02
C GLU A 232 -15.29 3.37 -29.10
N ASN A 233 -16.57 3.15 -29.38
CA ASN A 233 -17.35 4.02 -30.26
C ASN A 233 -18.44 4.71 -29.44
N ASN A 234 -18.56 6.02 -29.53
CA ASN A 234 -19.63 6.73 -28.81
C ASN A 234 -20.97 6.45 -29.50
N ILE A 235 -21.94 5.92 -28.74
CA ILE A 235 -23.34 5.83 -29.19
C ILE A 235 -24.05 7.13 -28.82
N THR A 236 -23.82 7.56 -27.58
CA THR A 236 -24.29 8.81 -27.00
C THR A 236 -23.15 9.42 -26.19
N ASN A 237 -23.36 10.62 -25.66
CA ASN A 237 -22.39 11.25 -24.74
C ASN A 237 -22.21 10.45 -23.44
N GLU A 238 -23.15 9.58 -23.09
CA GLU A 238 -23.12 8.82 -21.83
C GLU A 238 -22.71 7.35 -22.01
N VAL A 239 -22.91 6.77 -23.19
CA VAL A 239 -22.74 5.33 -23.44
C VAL A 239 -21.76 5.08 -24.57
N LYS A 240 -20.71 4.30 -24.25
CA LYS A 240 -19.71 3.82 -25.22
C LYS A 240 -20.04 2.42 -25.68
N LYS A 241 -20.08 2.17 -26.98
CA LYS A 241 -20.18 0.85 -27.59
C LYS A 241 -18.81 0.19 -27.65
N ILE A 242 -18.75 -1.04 -27.16
CA ILE A 242 -17.70 -2.00 -27.46
C ILE A 242 -18.31 -3.05 -28.39
N MET A 243 -17.69 -3.23 -29.55
CA MET A 243 -18.10 -4.29 -30.45
C MET A 243 -17.58 -5.63 -29.94
N ILE A 244 -18.48 -6.58 -29.75
CA ILE A 244 -18.16 -7.97 -29.43
C ILE A 244 -18.69 -8.88 -30.53
N ASP A 245 -17.94 -9.96 -30.80
CA ASP A 245 -18.40 -11.02 -31.69
C ASP A 245 -19.55 -11.76 -31.01
N ASN A 246 -20.53 -12.24 -31.78
CA ASN A 246 -21.68 -12.96 -31.21
C ASN A 246 -21.17 -14.14 -30.36
N LEU A 247 -21.31 -14.01 -29.04
CA LEU A 247 -20.74 -14.97 -28.10
C LEU A 247 -21.55 -16.28 -28.05
N ASN A 248 -22.73 -16.40 -28.67
CA ASN A 248 -23.58 -17.60 -28.57
C ASN A 248 -23.74 -18.10 -27.11
N GLY A 249 -23.91 -17.17 -26.16
CA GLY A 249 -23.98 -17.48 -24.73
C GLY A 249 -22.63 -17.76 -24.03
N ARG A 250 -21.49 -17.57 -24.71
CA ARG A 250 -20.16 -17.65 -24.09
C ARG A 250 -19.88 -16.43 -23.21
N LYS A 251 -19.09 -16.69 -22.17
CA LYS A 251 -18.48 -15.66 -21.33
C LYS A 251 -17.27 -15.09 -22.04
N GLU A 252 -17.12 -13.77 -21.97
CA GLU A 252 -15.92 -13.08 -22.40
C GLU A 252 -15.38 -12.26 -21.23
N GLU A 253 -14.10 -12.45 -20.92
CA GLU A 253 -13.41 -11.65 -19.92
C GLU A 253 -13.00 -10.31 -20.53
N ILE A 254 -13.39 -9.24 -19.87
CA ILE A 254 -13.09 -7.86 -20.24
C ILE A 254 -12.06 -7.32 -19.26
N LYS A 255 -10.87 -7.01 -19.77
CA LYS A 255 -9.82 -6.31 -19.01
C LYS A 255 -10.14 -4.83 -18.90
N VAL A 256 -9.91 -4.26 -17.73
CA VAL A 256 -10.10 -2.85 -17.43
C VAL A 256 -8.94 -2.33 -16.59
N ASN A 257 -8.47 -1.13 -16.90
CA ASN A 257 -7.55 -0.37 -16.07
C ASN A 257 -8.00 1.09 -15.94
N LEU A 258 -7.51 1.74 -14.88
CA LEU A 258 -7.68 3.16 -14.66
C LEU A 258 -6.41 3.87 -15.13
N LYS A 259 -6.53 4.80 -16.07
CA LYS A 259 -5.41 5.58 -16.58
C LYS A 259 -5.57 7.05 -16.28
N VAL A 260 -4.45 7.72 -15.99
CA VAL A 260 -4.37 9.17 -15.86
C VAL A 260 -3.33 9.68 -16.85
N ASP A 261 -3.75 10.57 -17.75
CA ASP A 261 -2.95 10.99 -18.89
C ASP A 261 -2.45 9.76 -19.68
N THR A 262 -1.14 9.49 -19.69
CA THR A 262 -0.53 8.29 -20.32
C THR A 262 -0.08 7.22 -19.32
N ASN A 263 -0.33 7.41 -18.02
CA ASN A 263 0.13 6.52 -16.96
C ASN A 263 -0.98 5.51 -16.57
N GLU A 264 -0.71 4.23 -16.81
CA GLU A 264 -1.61 3.11 -16.49
C GLU A 264 -1.32 2.47 -15.12
N ASP A 265 -0.17 2.76 -14.52
CA ASP A 265 0.32 2.10 -13.31
C ASP A 265 -0.11 2.82 -12.02
N PHE A 266 -0.34 4.13 -12.09
CA PHE A 266 -0.64 4.96 -10.91
C PHE A 266 -1.86 4.48 -10.13
N TYR A 267 -2.93 4.10 -10.82
CA TYR A 267 -4.18 3.58 -10.26
C TYR A 267 -4.28 2.04 -10.33
N SER A 268 -3.21 1.33 -10.65
CA SER A 268 -3.24 -0.13 -10.79
C SER A 268 -3.71 -0.81 -9.49
N GLY A 269 -4.52 -1.87 -9.57
CA GLY A 269 -5.02 -2.61 -8.40
C GLY A 269 -6.04 -1.88 -7.53
N GLU A 270 -6.41 -0.65 -7.88
CA GLU A 270 -7.52 0.04 -7.23
C GLU A 270 -8.85 -0.65 -7.51
N LYS A 271 -9.78 -0.51 -6.57
CA LYS A 271 -11.12 -1.10 -6.69
C LYS A 271 -12.01 -0.23 -7.56
N ILE A 272 -12.63 -0.84 -8.55
CA ILE A 272 -13.66 -0.28 -9.41
C ILE A 272 -14.99 -0.93 -9.04
N SER A 273 -16.06 -0.13 -8.97
CA SER A 273 -17.42 -0.63 -8.82
C SER A 273 -18.02 -0.92 -10.20
N LEU A 274 -18.46 -2.14 -10.43
CA LEU A 274 -19.14 -2.60 -11.64
C LEU A 274 -20.61 -2.86 -11.31
N SER A 275 -21.53 -2.19 -11.99
CA SER A 275 -22.97 -2.44 -11.87
C SER A 275 -23.53 -2.87 -13.22
N LYS A 276 -24.43 -3.87 -13.23
CA LYS A 276 -25.19 -4.21 -14.43
C LYS A 276 -26.33 -3.22 -14.60
N LEU A 277 -26.61 -2.88 -15.84
CA LEU A 277 -27.67 -1.98 -16.24
C LEU A 277 -28.65 -2.72 -17.14
N ARG A 278 -29.88 -2.20 -17.20
CA ARG A 278 -30.93 -2.65 -18.09
C ARG A 278 -31.42 -1.50 -18.95
N TYR A 279 -31.51 -1.73 -20.25
CA TYR A 279 -32.15 -0.82 -21.19
C TYR A 279 -33.64 -1.12 -21.29
N LEU A 280 -34.47 -0.13 -21.01
CA LEU A 280 -35.94 -0.20 -21.09
C LEU A 280 -36.45 0.87 -22.06
N GLU A 281 -37.72 0.79 -22.46
CA GLU A 281 -38.39 1.86 -23.23
C GLU A 281 -38.27 3.23 -22.53
N SER A 282 -38.30 3.24 -21.18
CA SER A 282 -38.12 4.45 -20.35
C SER A 282 -36.67 4.92 -20.17
N GLY A 283 -35.69 4.22 -20.75
CA GLY A 283 -34.28 4.51 -20.64
C GLY A 283 -33.48 3.47 -19.84
N ILE A 284 -32.26 3.84 -19.47
CA ILE A 284 -31.29 2.96 -18.80
C ILE A 284 -31.51 3.00 -17.28
N LYS A 285 -31.65 1.83 -16.64
CA LYS A 285 -31.76 1.70 -15.18
C LYS A 285 -30.74 0.71 -14.63
N PRO A 286 -30.21 0.90 -13.41
CA PRO A 286 -29.39 -0.11 -12.75
C PRO A 286 -30.22 -1.34 -12.39
N ILE A 287 -29.60 -2.51 -12.48
CA ILE A 287 -30.15 -3.75 -11.94
C ILE A 287 -29.79 -3.78 -10.45
N GLU A 288 -30.80 -3.86 -9.58
CA GLU A 288 -30.60 -3.94 -8.13
C GLU A 288 -29.72 -5.14 -7.77
N ASP A 289 -28.90 -4.98 -6.74
CA ASP A 289 -27.98 -6.00 -6.22
C ASP A 289 -26.95 -6.58 -7.22
N SER A 290 -26.79 -5.94 -8.39
CA SER A 290 -25.79 -6.34 -9.40
C SER A 290 -24.41 -5.72 -9.19
N THR A 291 -24.26 -4.86 -8.19
CA THR A 291 -23.02 -4.09 -7.99
C THR A 291 -21.95 -4.96 -7.34
N THR A 292 -20.80 -5.06 -7.99
CA THR A 292 -19.65 -5.85 -7.56
C THR A 292 -18.38 -5.02 -7.60
N SER A 293 -17.36 -5.43 -6.82
CA SER A 293 -16.05 -4.78 -6.83
C SER A 293 -15.07 -5.59 -7.67
N ILE A 294 -14.42 -4.92 -8.63
CA ILE A 294 -13.41 -5.49 -9.52
C ILE A 294 -12.12 -4.67 -9.44
N THR A 295 -11.00 -5.21 -9.91
CA THR A 295 -9.70 -4.50 -9.89
C THR A 295 -8.98 -4.47 -11.23
N SER A 296 -9.27 -5.42 -12.13
CA SER A 296 -8.52 -5.56 -13.40
C SER A 296 -9.30 -6.24 -14.53
N SER A 297 -10.33 -7.01 -14.22
CA SER A 297 -11.21 -7.61 -15.22
C SER A 297 -12.61 -7.92 -14.69
N PHE A 298 -13.53 -8.21 -15.60
CA PHE A 298 -14.88 -8.72 -15.31
C PHE A 298 -15.42 -9.52 -16.49
N ASP A 299 -16.39 -10.39 -16.23
CA ASP A 299 -17.02 -11.19 -17.28
C ASP A 299 -18.31 -10.55 -17.81
N ILE A 300 -18.49 -10.60 -19.11
CA ILE A 300 -19.78 -10.37 -19.78
C ILE A 300 -20.34 -11.67 -20.33
N ASN A 301 -21.68 -11.76 -20.43
CA ASN A 301 -22.38 -12.92 -21.00
C ASN A 301 -23.12 -12.47 -22.27
N GLY A 302 -22.59 -12.74 -23.46
CA GLY A 302 -23.20 -12.20 -24.68
C GLY A 302 -23.16 -10.67 -24.67
N PHE A 303 -24.28 -10.06 -25.03
CA PHE A 303 -24.41 -8.61 -24.97
C PHE A 303 -24.76 -8.15 -23.57
N ASP A 304 -24.05 -7.13 -23.09
CA ASP A 304 -24.23 -6.61 -21.73
C ASP A 304 -24.18 -5.08 -21.73
N LEU A 305 -24.85 -4.49 -20.75
CA LEU A 305 -24.81 -3.06 -20.47
C LEU A 305 -24.35 -2.89 -19.03
N VAL A 306 -23.22 -2.22 -18.83
CA VAL A 306 -22.61 -2.08 -17.51
C VAL A 306 -22.22 -0.64 -17.23
N GLN A 307 -22.11 -0.30 -15.96
CA GLN A 307 -21.54 0.95 -15.48
C GLN A 307 -20.30 0.66 -14.65
N LEU A 308 -19.19 1.29 -15.00
CA LEU A 308 -18.01 1.35 -14.17
C LEU A 308 -18.01 2.66 -13.38
N THR A 309 -17.68 2.58 -12.09
CA THR A 309 -17.61 3.72 -11.19
C THR A 309 -16.34 3.65 -10.34
N TYR A 310 -15.58 4.74 -10.29
CA TYR A 310 -14.41 4.89 -9.45
C TYR A 310 -14.51 6.18 -8.63
N THR A 311 -14.23 6.09 -7.34
CA THR A 311 -14.23 7.24 -6.44
C THR A 311 -12.82 7.81 -6.36
N CYS A 312 -12.62 8.98 -6.99
CA CYS A 312 -11.37 9.72 -6.94
C CYS A 312 -11.43 10.85 -5.91
N VAL A 313 -10.25 11.29 -5.47
CA VAL A 313 -10.08 12.40 -4.54
C VAL A 313 -9.36 13.53 -5.27
N ILE A 314 -9.97 14.71 -5.36
CA ILE A 314 -9.38 15.92 -5.94
C ILE A 314 -9.24 16.96 -4.82
N GLY A 315 -8.02 17.17 -4.32
CA GLY A 315 -7.81 18.04 -3.16
C GLY A 315 -8.64 17.53 -1.97
N SER A 316 -9.51 18.35 -1.39
CA SER A 316 -10.44 17.94 -0.32
C SER A 316 -11.72 17.25 -0.82
N ALA A 317 -12.06 17.37 -2.10
CA ALA A 317 -13.31 16.85 -2.65
C ALA A 317 -13.21 15.37 -3.02
N ILE A 318 -14.32 14.65 -2.83
CA ILE A 318 -14.51 13.28 -3.27
C ILE A 318 -15.46 13.32 -4.47
N THR A 319 -15.10 12.66 -5.56
CA THR A 319 -15.88 12.67 -6.81
C THR A 319 -15.92 11.28 -7.42
N ASN A 320 -17.05 10.91 -8.01
CA ASN A 320 -17.19 9.66 -8.73
C ASN A 320 -16.99 9.91 -10.23
N VAL A 321 -16.08 9.17 -10.84
CA VAL A 321 -16.01 9.03 -12.30
C VAL A 321 -16.83 7.83 -12.69
N THR A 322 -17.77 8.03 -13.60
CA THR A 322 -18.66 6.98 -14.10
C THR A 322 -18.54 6.86 -15.61
N GLN A 323 -18.65 5.64 -16.13
CA GLN A 323 -18.75 5.39 -17.56
C GLN A 323 -19.65 4.19 -17.81
N LYS A 324 -20.63 4.35 -18.69
CA LYS A 324 -21.50 3.27 -19.15
C LYS A 324 -20.93 2.67 -20.43
N TYR A 325 -20.92 1.34 -20.50
CA TYR A 325 -20.44 0.57 -21.65
C TYR A 325 -21.52 -0.39 -22.13
N TYR A 326 -21.82 -0.32 -23.43
CA TYR A 326 -22.64 -1.30 -24.13
C TYR A 326 -21.73 -2.25 -24.90
N PHE A 327 -21.71 -3.51 -24.48
CA PHE A 327 -21.07 -4.60 -25.21
C PHE A 327 -22.10 -5.17 -26.18
N GLY A 328 -22.02 -4.75 -27.43
CA GLY A 328 -23.03 -5.02 -28.45
C GLY A 328 -22.45 -5.69 -29.70
N PRO A 329 -23.32 -6.20 -30.59
CA PRO A 329 -22.89 -6.85 -31.81
C PRO A 329 -22.13 -5.90 -32.74
N LYS A 330 -21.23 -6.48 -33.54
CA LYS A 330 -20.59 -5.81 -34.67
C LYS A 330 -21.61 -5.38 -35.74
N LEU A 331 -22.59 -6.22 -36.03
CA LEU A 331 -23.65 -5.96 -37.00
C LEU A 331 -24.89 -5.36 -36.32
N ASN A 332 -25.60 -4.48 -37.02
CA ASN A 332 -26.80 -3.83 -36.47
C ASN A 332 -27.96 -4.82 -36.31
N ASP A 333 -28.07 -5.79 -37.23
CA ASP A 333 -29.06 -6.85 -37.17
C ASP A 333 -28.39 -8.13 -36.68
N SER A 334 -28.97 -8.77 -35.67
CA SER A 334 -28.51 -10.04 -35.13
C SER A 334 -29.71 -10.91 -34.81
N THR A 335 -29.76 -12.09 -35.42
CA THR A 335 -30.77 -13.11 -35.14
C THR A 335 -30.24 -14.06 -34.08
N PHE A 336 -31.08 -14.36 -33.08
CA PHE A 336 -30.80 -15.32 -32.03
C PHE A 336 -31.80 -16.46 -32.13
N ASP A 337 -31.32 -17.65 -32.43
CA ASP A 337 -32.16 -18.84 -32.42
C ASP A 337 -32.33 -19.30 -30.98
N LYS A 338 -33.57 -19.27 -30.49
CA LYS A 338 -33.97 -19.90 -29.23
C LYS A 338 -34.90 -21.04 -29.55
N THR A 339 -34.50 -22.25 -29.18
CA THR A 339 -35.34 -23.45 -29.30
C THR A 339 -35.98 -23.71 -27.93
N GLU A 340 -37.32 -23.79 -27.89
CA GLU A 340 -38.05 -24.32 -26.73
C GLU A 340 -38.55 -25.72 -27.09
N GLU A 341 -38.31 -26.70 -26.21
CA GLU A 341 -38.85 -28.06 -26.39
C GLU A 341 -40.34 -28.04 -26.09
N ILE A 342 -41.16 -28.35 -27.11
CA ILE A 342 -42.61 -28.42 -27.00
C ILE A 342 -43.02 -29.89 -26.98
N SER A 343 -43.83 -30.28 -25.99
CA SER A 343 -44.35 -31.63 -25.90
C SER A 343 -45.53 -31.83 -26.85
N ALA A 344 -45.66 -33.02 -27.44
CA ALA A 344 -46.78 -33.36 -28.34
C ALA A 344 -48.17 -33.25 -27.67
N ASN A 345 -48.23 -33.17 -26.34
CA ASN A 345 -49.47 -33.03 -25.56
C ASN A 345 -49.81 -31.57 -25.18
N ASP A 346 -48.98 -30.58 -25.56
CA ASP A 346 -49.24 -29.17 -25.23
C ASP A 346 -50.34 -28.59 -26.13
N THR A 347 -51.56 -28.52 -25.61
CA THR A 347 -52.73 -27.94 -26.30
C THR A 347 -52.70 -26.41 -26.37
N SER A 348 -51.81 -25.76 -25.63
CA SER A 348 -51.53 -24.32 -25.71
C SER A 348 -50.06 -24.04 -25.47
N ILE A 349 -49.34 -23.56 -26.48
CA ILE A 349 -47.94 -23.14 -26.35
C ILE A 349 -47.93 -21.70 -25.82
N LYS A 350 -47.63 -21.52 -24.54
CA LYS A 350 -47.26 -20.21 -23.99
C LYS A 350 -45.76 -20.06 -24.13
N VAL A 351 -45.30 -19.49 -25.24
CA VAL A 351 -43.89 -19.11 -25.39
C VAL A 351 -43.57 -18.15 -24.24
N LYS A 352 -42.56 -18.48 -23.42
CA LYS A 352 -42.08 -17.55 -22.39
C LYS A 352 -41.25 -16.46 -23.07
N CYS A 353 -41.94 -15.49 -23.65
CA CYS A 353 -41.35 -14.26 -24.15
C CYS A 353 -41.03 -13.36 -22.97
N ASP A 354 -39.96 -13.67 -22.25
CA ASP A 354 -39.47 -12.83 -21.17
C ASP A 354 -39.07 -11.46 -21.75
N THR A 355 -39.79 -10.41 -21.35
CA THR A 355 -39.53 -9.02 -21.74
C THR A 355 -38.19 -8.51 -21.20
N THR A 356 -37.52 -9.29 -20.33
CA THR A 356 -36.24 -8.98 -19.70
C THR A 356 -35.11 -9.94 -20.09
N TYR A 357 -35.32 -10.77 -21.12
CA TYR A 357 -34.33 -11.76 -21.59
C TYR A 357 -32.95 -11.14 -21.91
N LEU A 358 -32.93 -9.92 -22.46
CA LEU A 358 -31.70 -9.17 -22.72
C LEU A 358 -31.64 -7.94 -21.82
N ASN A 359 -30.47 -7.69 -21.23
CA ASN A 359 -30.23 -6.44 -20.48
C ASN A 359 -30.05 -5.23 -21.42
N VAL A 360 -29.82 -5.48 -22.71
CA VAL A 360 -29.44 -4.49 -23.71
C VAL A 360 -30.58 -4.11 -24.66
N GLY A 361 -31.77 -4.65 -24.44
CA GLY A 361 -32.93 -4.45 -25.31
C GLY A 361 -34.21 -4.83 -24.61
N TYR A 362 -35.33 -4.37 -25.14
CA TYR A 362 -36.66 -4.75 -24.69
C TYR A 362 -37.44 -5.34 -25.86
N LEU A 363 -38.38 -6.22 -25.56
CA LEU A 363 -39.28 -6.77 -26.57
C LEU A 363 -40.18 -5.65 -27.09
N LYS A 364 -40.16 -5.39 -28.40
CA LYS A 364 -40.97 -4.36 -29.05
C LYS A 364 -42.28 -4.95 -29.58
N GLU A 365 -42.16 -6.03 -30.33
CA GLU A 365 -43.26 -6.70 -31.02
C GLU A 365 -42.95 -8.20 -31.17
N ILE A 366 -44.01 -9.00 -31.31
CA ILE A 366 -43.95 -10.40 -31.66
C ILE A 366 -44.60 -10.56 -33.03
N GLU A 367 -43.93 -11.29 -33.94
CA GLU A 367 -44.50 -11.70 -35.22
C GLU A 367 -44.80 -13.19 -35.20
N TYR A 368 -46.03 -13.57 -35.57
CA TYR A 368 -46.42 -14.97 -35.76
C TYR A 368 -47.25 -15.11 -37.05
N ASN A 369 -46.76 -15.89 -38.01
CA ASN A 369 -47.39 -16.08 -39.33
C ASN A 369 -47.75 -14.74 -40.03
N GLY A 370 -46.87 -13.74 -39.94
CA GLY A 370 -47.08 -12.41 -40.51
C GLY A 370 -48.04 -11.50 -39.74
N ILE A 371 -48.56 -11.95 -38.59
CA ILE A 371 -49.34 -11.12 -37.67
C ILE A 371 -48.38 -10.51 -36.65
N HIS A 372 -48.32 -9.18 -36.60
CA HIS A 372 -47.53 -8.43 -35.62
C HIS A 372 -48.42 -8.05 -34.44
N ALA A 373 -47.98 -8.35 -33.22
CA ALA A 373 -48.59 -7.89 -31.98
C ALA A 373 -47.56 -7.08 -31.18
N GLY A 374 -47.90 -5.85 -30.81
CA GLY A 374 -47.07 -5.05 -29.92
C GLY A 374 -47.06 -5.64 -28.51
N VAL A 375 -46.00 -5.42 -27.74
CA VAL A 375 -45.96 -5.90 -26.34
C VAL A 375 -47.03 -5.27 -25.45
N LYS A 376 -47.56 -4.09 -25.83
CA LYS A 376 -48.69 -3.44 -25.16
C LYS A 376 -50.04 -4.09 -25.48
N ASP A 377 -50.08 -4.93 -26.51
CA ASP A 377 -51.27 -5.65 -26.98
C ASP A 377 -51.29 -7.12 -26.52
N LEU A 378 -50.21 -7.56 -25.83
CA LEU A 378 -50.07 -8.85 -25.16
C LEU A 378 -50.44 -8.73 -23.67
#